data_AF-A0A9E3C2H8-F1
#
_entry.id   AF-A0A9E3C2H8-F1
#
_cell.length_a   1.000
_cell.length_b   1.000
_cell.length_c   1.000
_cell.angle_alpha   90.00
_cell.angle_beta   90.00
_cell.angle_gamma   90.00
#
_symmetry.space_group_name_H-M   'P 1'
#
loop_
_entity.id
_entity.type
_entity.pdbx_description
1 polymer ?
#
loop_
_entity_poly.entity_id
_entity_poly.type
_entity_poly.pdbx_seq_one_letter_code
_entity_poly.pdbx_strand_id
1 'polypeptide(L)'
;MNTQKKIAASLAAVTGLAGLTFGGVAVKPASAQVPTPPVTTPNNPGKHRGERHPELRRALRNLNQAKNNLQNAAHDFQGHREQALDLVNKAIDQVQQALASDTQ
;
A
#
# COMPACT_ATOMS: atom_id res chain seq x y z
N MET A 1 33.80 -21.13 25.60
CA MET A 1 34.09 -22.17 24.59
C MET A 1 32.84 -22.36 23.73
N ASN A 2 32.51 -21.41 22.86
CA ASN A 2 33.11 -21.11 21.55
C ASN A 2 32.65 -22.11 20.47
N THR A 3 31.45 -21.90 19.94
CA THR A 3 31.05 -22.49 18.66
C THR A 3 31.02 -21.39 17.60
N GLN A 4 32.23 -20.99 17.20
CA GLN A 4 32.49 -20.23 15.98
C GLN A 4 32.25 -21.13 14.77
N LYS A 5 31.37 -20.73 13.85
CA LYS A 5 31.67 -20.79 12.41
C LYS A 5 30.69 -19.90 11.64
N LYS A 6 31.19 -18.70 11.35
CA LYS A 6 30.65 -17.77 10.36
C LYS A 6 30.56 -18.52 9.02
N ILE A 7 29.36 -18.68 8.48
CA ILE A 7 29.19 -19.10 7.09
C ILE A 7 29.28 -17.83 6.25
N ALA A 8 30.41 -17.75 5.57
CA ALA A 8 30.76 -16.69 4.65
C ALA A 8 29.84 -16.68 3.43
N ALA A 9 29.70 -15.48 2.89
CA ALA A 9 29.06 -15.15 1.63
C ALA A 9 29.48 -16.07 0.48
N SER A 10 28.50 -16.53 -0.29
CA SER A 10 28.70 -17.01 -1.66
C SER A 10 27.87 -16.15 -2.60
N LEU A 11 28.58 -15.23 -3.25
CA LEU A 11 28.17 -14.38 -4.34
C LEU A 11 28.17 -15.23 -5.64
N ALA A 12 27.03 -15.39 -6.28
CA ALA A 12 26.93 -15.87 -7.66
C ALA A 12 25.67 -15.21 -8.26
N ALA A 13 25.78 -14.05 -8.91
CA ALA A 13 26.15 -13.93 -10.32
C ALA A 13 25.27 -14.82 -11.23
N VAL A 14 24.00 -14.46 -11.40
CA VAL A 14 23.17 -14.91 -12.53
C VAL A 14 23.14 -13.77 -13.54
N THR A 15 23.99 -13.89 -14.55
CA THR A 15 24.04 -12.99 -15.70
C THR A 15 23.50 -13.74 -16.91
N GLY A 16 22.56 -13.12 -17.63
CA GLY A 16 22.19 -13.45 -19.01
C GLY A 16 20.72 -13.80 -19.20
N LEU A 17 20.02 -13.45 -20.29
CA LEU A 17 20.26 -12.54 -21.41
C LEU A 17 18.95 -12.57 -22.24
N ALA A 18 18.26 -11.43 -22.45
CA ALA A 18 17.27 -11.15 -23.52
C ALA A 18 16.41 -9.96 -23.06
N GLY A 19 16.46 -8.75 -23.62
CA GLY A 19 16.69 -8.41 -25.01
C GLY A 19 15.37 -8.33 -25.78
N LEU A 20 14.39 -7.57 -25.31
CA LEU A 20 13.25 -7.12 -26.13
C LEU A 20 13.20 -5.58 -26.05
N THR A 21 13.79 -5.00 -27.09
CA THR A 21 13.82 -3.57 -27.41
C THR A 21 12.40 -3.05 -27.62
N PHE A 22 11.86 -2.37 -26.62
CA PHE A 22 10.67 -1.53 -26.83
C PHE A 22 11.10 -0.29 -27.64
N GLY A 23 10.70 -0.27 -28.91
CA GLY A 23 10.92 0.84 -29.83
C GLY A 23 10.30 2.12 -29.29
N GLY A 24 11.13 3.16 -29.17
CA GLY A 24 10.71 4.48 -28.73
C GLY A 24 9.86 5.17 -29.80
N VAL A 25 8.59 5.39 -29.50
CA VAL A 25 7.76 6.37 -30.22
C VAL A 25 8.09 7.74 -29.61
N ALA A 26 8.86 8.55 -30.34
CA ALA A 26 9.11 9.95 -30.00
C ALA A 26 7.85 10.77 -30.26
N VAL A 27 6.95 10.83 -29.29
CA VAL A 27 5.80 11.75 -29.34
C VAL A 27 6.35 13.15 -29.08
N LYS A 28 6.30 14.03 -30.09
CA LYS A 28 6.54 15.47 -29.91
C LYS A 28 5.47 16.03 -28.96
N PRO A 29 5.80 16.53 -27.76
CA PRO A 29 4.82 17.30 -27.01
C PRO A 29 4.71 18.68 -27.66
N ALA A 30 3.65 18.92 -28.42
CA ALA A 30 3.24 20.27 -28.76
C ALA A 30 2.72 20.93 -27.48
N SER A 31 3.59 21.68 -26.80
CA SER A 31 3.25 22.48 -25.64
C SER A 31 2.37 23.66 -26.04
N ALA A 32 1.09 23.39 -26.30
CA ALA A 32 0.04 24.40 -26.17
C ALA A 32 -0.24 24.58 -24.66
N GLN A 33 0.67 25.27 -23.97
CA GLN A 33 0.38 25.82 -22.66
C GLN A 33 -0.69 26.90 -22.85
N VAL A 34 -1.96 26.50 -22.68
CA VAL A 34 -3.02 27.44 -22.37
C VAL A 34 -2.60 28.11 -21.06
N PRO A 35 -2.45 29.44 -20.99
CA PRO A 35 -2.19 30.12 -19.73
C PRO A 35 -3.45 29.98 -18.88
N THR A 36 -3.51 28.93 -18.08
CA THR A 36 -4.52 28.81 -17.04
C THR A 36 -4.15 29.78 -15.92
N PRO A 37 -5.12 30.55 -15.41
CA PRO A 37 -4.90 31.52 -14.34
C PRO A 37 -4.28 30.85 -13.11
N PRO A 38 -3.50 31.58 -12.30
CA PRO A 38 -2.85 31.03 -11.12
C PRO A 38 -3.89 30.37 -10.24
N VAL A 39 -3.76 29.06 -10.05
CA VAL A 39 -4.50 28.32 -9.04
C VAL A 39 -4.03 28.90 -7.70
N THR A 40 -4.80 29.84 -7.15
CA THR A 40 -4.79 30.11 -5.71
C THR A 40 -5.32 28.87 -5.03
N THR A 41 -4.47 27.86 -4.86
CA THR A 41 -4.71 26.84 -3.85
C THR A 41 -4.61 27.58 -2.54
N PRO A 42 -5.68 27.65 -1.71
CA PRO A 42 -5.50 28.04 -0.34
C PRO A 42 -4.63 26.95 0.27
N ASN A 43 -3.33 27.21 0.34
CA ASN A 43 -2.41 26.46 1.16
C ASN A 43 -2.81 26.80 2.60
N ASN A 44 -3.85 26.14 3.07
CA ASN A 44 -4.27 26.16 4.44
C ASN A 44 -3.58 24.96 5.07
N PRO A 45 -2.41 25.11 5.72
CA PRO A 45 -1.90 24.12 6.67
C PRO A 45 -2.78 24.15 7.94
N GLY A 46 -4.08 23.99 7.72
CA GLY A 46 -5.10 23.94 8.73
C GLY A 46 -5.13 22.53 9.29
N LYS A 47 -4.38 22.33 10.37
CA LYS A 47 -4.76 21.42 11.47
C LYS A 47 -4.43 19.93 11.28
N HIS A 48 -3.16 19.60 11.03
CA HIS A 48 -2.60 18.30 11.47
C HIS A 48 -2.31 18.29 12.98
N ARG A 49 -3.25 18.78 13.81
CA ARG A 49 -3.11 18.81 15.28
C ARG A 49 -3.97 17.74 15.97
N GLY A 50 -4.37 16.67 15.28
CA GLY A 50 -5.28 15.68 15.87
C GLY A 50 -5.33 14.28 15.26
N GLU A 51 -4.84 14.06 14.04
CA GLU A 51 -4.80 12.70 13.49
C GLU A 51 -3.42 12.12 13.70
N ARG A 52 -3.20 11.48 14.86
CA ARG A 52 -1.90 10.90 15.23
C ARG A 52 -1.36 9.90 14.20
N HIS A 53 -2.22 9.22 13.42
CA HIS A 53 -1.79 8.35 12.32
C HIS A 53 -2.82 8.33 11.18
N PRO A 54 -2.67 9.19 10.15
CA PRO A 54 -3.60 9.21 9.02
C PRO A 54 -3.57 7.92 8.21
N GLU A 55 -2.41 7.25 8.12
CA GLU A 55 -2.26 6.01 7.36
C GLU A 55 -2.97 4.82 8.02
N LEU A 56 -2.89 4.67 9.35
CA LEU A 56 -3.62 3.61 10.07
C LEU A 56 -5.13 3.79 9.95
N ARG A 57 -5.61 5.04 10.00
CA ARG A 57 -7.03 5.37 9.76
C ARG A 57 -7.46 5.05 8.33
N ARG A 58 -6.60 5.30 7.34
CA ARG A 58 -6.83 4.89 5.94
C ARG A 58 -6.89 3.37 5.81
N ALA A 59 -5.93 2.66 6.40
CA ALA A 59 -5.90 1.20 6.41
C ALA A 59 -7.18 0.61 7.01
N LEU A 60 -7.64 1.13 8.16
CA LEU A 60 -8.88 0.68 8.79
C LEU A 60 -10.11 0.87 7.87
N ARG A 61 -10.20 1.98 7.14
CA ARG A 61 -11.27 2.21 6.17
C ARG A 61 -11.22 1.20 5.03
N ASN A 62 -10.03 0.97 4.47
CA ASN A 62 -9.84 0.01 3.39
C ASN A 62 -10.21 -1.42 3.81
N LEU A 63 -9.82 -1.82 5.02
CA LEU A 63 -10.18 -3.13 5.58
C LEU A 63 -11.69 -3.28 5.77
N ASN A 64 -12.38 -2.23 6.26
CA ASN A 64 -13.84 -2.26 6.36
C ASN A 64 -14.52 -2.35 4.99
N GLN A 65 -14.00 -1.66 3.98
CA GLN A 65 -14.51 -1.80 2.61
C GLN A 65 -14.28 -3.21 2.06
N ALA A 66 -13.09 -3.80 2.28
CA ALA A 66 -12.80 -5.17 1.91
C ALA A 66 -13.76 -6.16 2.59
N LYS A 67 -14.03 -5.97 3.90
CA LYS A 67 -15.02 -6.76 4.63
C LYS A 67 -16.40 -6.69 3.98
N ASN A 68 -16.87 -5.49 3.66
CA ASN A 68 -18.17 -5.30 3.02
C ASN A 68 -18.23 -5.98 1.64
N ASN A 69 -17.16 -5.87 0.84
CA ASN A 69 -17.08 -6.52 -0.46
C ASN A 69 -17.13 -8.05 -0.33
N LEU A 70 -16.42 -8.61 0.65
CA LEU A 70 -16.44 -10.04 0.93
C LEU A 70 -17.82 -10.48 1.44
N GLN A 71 -18.48 -9.69 2.31
CA GLN A 71 -19.82 -9.99 2.80
C GLN A 71 -20.85 -10.03 1.67
N ASN A 72 -20.76 -9.08 0.73
CA ASN A 72 -21.66 -8.95 -0.42
C ASN A 72 -21.34 -9.89 -1.59
N ALA A 73 -20.24 -10.65 -1.53
CA ALA A 73 -19.89 -11.59 -2.58
C ALA A 73 -20.99 -12.67 -2.70
N ALA A 74 -21.47 -12.88 -3.92
CA ALA A 74 -22.64 -13.71 -4.19
C ALA A 74 -22.42 -15.22 -3.95
N HIS A 75 -21.16 -15.67 -3.90
CA HIS A 75 -20.83 -17.09 -3.79
C HIS A 75 -19.72 -17.30 -2.77
N ASP A 76 -19.80 -18.42 -2.06
CA ASP A 76 -18.70 -18.92 -1.25
C ASP A 76 -17.73 -19.69 -2.15
N PHE A 77 -16.53 -19.12 -2.31
CA PHE A 77 -15.45 -19.71 -3.09
C PHE A 77 -14.80 -20.86 -2.31
N GLN A 78 -15.49 -21.99 -2.15
CA GLN A 78 -14.99 -23.18 -1.43
C GLN A 78 -14.59 -22.89 0.04
N GLY A 79 -15.28 -21.98 0.71
CA GLY A 79 -14.95 -21.55 2.08
C GLY A 79 -13.86 -20.47 2.19
N HIS A 80 -13.20 -20.10 1.08
CA HIS A 80 -12.20 -19.03 1.10
C HIS A 80 -12.79 -17.66 1.43
N ARG A 81 -14.09 -17.43 1.13
CA ARG A 81 -14.78 -16.19 1.53
C ARG A 81 -14.82 -16.04 3.04
N GLU A 82 -15.21 -17.09 3.76
CA GLU A 82 -15.28 -17.08 5.22
C GLU A 82 -13.89 -16.93 5.84
N GLN A 83 -12.90 -17.66 5.32
CA GLN A 83 -11.51 -17.52 5.74
C GLN A 83 -10.98 -16.09 5.50
N ALA A 84 -11.29 -15.49 4.35
CA ALA A 84 -10.89 -14.11 4.06
C ALA A 84 -11.57 -13.11 5.02
N LEU A 85 -12.85 -13.32 5.35
CA LEU A 85 -13.56 -12.48 6.33
C LEU A 85 -12.92 -12.57 7.72
N ASP A 86 -12.57 -13.78 8.18
CA ASP A 86 -11.89 -13.98 9.45
C ASP A 86 -10.53 -13.25 9.50
N LEU A 87 -9.72 -13.38 8.44
CA LEU A 87 -8.44 -12.68 8.32
C LEU A 87 -8.60 -11.15 8.30
N VAL A 88 -9.60 -10.63 7.58
CA VAL A 88 -9.89 -9.19 7.53
C VAL A 88 -10.34 -8.67 8.90
N ASN A 89 -11.18 -9.41 9.62
CA ASN A 89 -11.60 -9.04 10.97
C ASN A 89 -10.40 -8.99 11.93
N LYS A 90 -9.54 -10.01 11.91
CA LYS A 90 -8.30 -10.02 12.70
C LYS A 90 -7.40 -8.82 12.38
N ALA A 91 -7.27 -8.46 11.11
CA ALA A 91 -6.49 -7.28 10.71
C ALA A 91 -7.11 -5.98 11.23
N ILE A 92 -8.44 -5.84 11.19
CA ILE A 92 -9.16 -4.69 11.76
C ILE A 92 -8.86 -4.56 13.26
N ASP A 93 -8.95 -5.65 14.00
CA ASP A 93 -8.70 -5.66 15.45
C ASP A 93 -7.26 -5.22 15.77
N GLN A 94 -6.28 -5.73 15.03
CA GLN A 94 -4.87 -5.33 15.20
C GLN A 94 -4.63 -3.85 14.91
N VAL A 95 -5.25 -3.30 13.85
CA VAL A 95 -5.14 -1.87 13.54
C VAL A 95 -5.81 -1.00 14.61
N GLN A 96 -6.94 -1.45 15.16
CA GLN A 96 -7.61 -0.76 16.27
C GLN A 96 -6.76 -0.79 17.55
N GLN A 97 -6.14 -1.92 17.87
CA GLN A 97 -5.21 -2.03 19.00
C GLN A 97 -4.00 -1.11 18.81
N ALA A 98 -3.41 -1.06 17.62
CA ALA A 98 -2.30 -0.16 17.31
C ALA A 98 -2.69 1.32 17.49
N LEU A 99 -3.90 1.70 17.06
CA LEU A 99 -4.44 3.05 17.27
C LEU A 99 -4.67 3.36 18.75
N ALA A 100 -5.12 2.38 19.54
CA ALA A 100 -5.34 2.55 20.97
C ALA A 100 -4.01 2.71 21.74
N SER A 101 -3.01 1.89 21.42
CA SER A 101 -1.67 1.94 22.01
C SER A 101 -0.92 3.24 21.74
N ASP A 102 -1.19 3.91 20.61
CA ASP A 102 -0.59 5.21 20.28
C ASP A 102 -1.25 6.39 21.04
N THR A 103 -2.48 6.21 21.50
CA THR A 103 -3.18 7.21 22.31
C THR A 103 -2.90 7.10 23.81
N GLN A 104 -2.29 6.00 24.26
CA GLN A 104 -1.81 5.76 25.63
C GLN A 104 -0.44 6.42 25.85
#